data_AF-A0A060Z073-F1
#
_entry.id   AF-A0A060Z073-F1
#
_cell.length_a   1.000
_cell.length_b   1.000
_cell.length_c   1.000
_cell.angle_alpha   90.00
_cell.angle_beta   90.00
_cell.angle_gamma   90.00
#
_symmetry.space_group_name_H-M   'P 1'
#
loop_
_entity.id
_entity.type
_entity.pdbx_description
1 polymer ?
#
loop_
_entity_poly.entity_id
_entity_poly.type
_entity_poly.pdbx_seq_one_letter_code
_entity_poly.pdbx_strand_id
1 'polypeptide(L)'
;MLVRSQVPACPVQALHTHFEERVIVPAGVEDKITVHLQMCIKTLDELIAAGEAGTYDFVFIDADKRNYDRYYEKSLELVRQGGIIAIDNVL
;
A
#
# COMPACT_ATOMS: atom_id res chain seq x y z
N MET A 1 2.52 0.92 -0.08
CA MET A 1 2.68 -0.25 0.81
C MET A 1 2.11 0.12 2.16
N LEU A 2 0.96 -0.45 2.55
CA LEU A 2 0.45 -0.31 3.92
C LEU A 2 0.97 -1.49 4.74
N VAL A 3 1.27 -1.34 6.03
CA VAL A 3 1.77 -2.44 6.88
C VAL A 3 0.85 -2.61 8.08
N ARG A 4 0.15 -3.75 8.08
CA ARG A 4 -0.37 -4.49 9.24
C ARG A 4 0.27 -5.89 9.14
N SER A 5 -0.18 -6.90 9.89
CA SER A 5 0.21 -8.30 9.68
C SER A 5 0.15 -8.78 8.22
N GLN A 6 -0.57 -8.04 7.35
CA GLN A 6 -0.53 -8.13 5.90
C GLN A 6 -0.13 -6.79 5.27
N VAL A 7 0.53 -6.87 4.11
CA VAL A 7 1.06 -5.72 3.37
C VAL A 7 0.30 -5.52 2.05
N PRO A 8 -0.66 -4.59 1.97
CA PRO A 8 -1.26 -4.15 0.71
C PRO A 8 -0.25 -3.47 -0.24
N ALA A 9 -0.11 -4.02 -1.44
CA ALA A 9 0.69 -3.44 -2.53
C ALA A 9 -0.15 -3.26 -3.81
N CYS A 10 -0.06 -2.08 -4.44
CA CYS A 10 -0.85 -1.72 -5.62
C CYS A 10 0.06 -1.35 -6.80
N PRO A 11 0.53 -2.31 -7.60
CA PRO A 11 1.35 -2.03 -8.78
C PRO A 11 0.50 -1.49 -9.95
N VAL A 12 1.04 -0.51 -10.69
CA VAL A 12 0.32 0.20 -11.77
C VAL A 12 0.55 -0.44 -13.16
N GLN A 13 1.56 -1.30 -13.32
CA GLN A 13 1.89 -1.93 -14.61
C GLN A 13 2.05 -3.45 -14.52
N ALA A 14 1.62 -4.13 -15.59
CA ALA A 14 1.66 -5.59 -15.75
C ALA A 14 3.08 -6.21 -15.71
N LEU A 15 4.14 -5.40 -15.84
CA LEU A 15 5.52 -5.88 -15.70
C LEU A 15 5.84 -6.30 -14.24
N HIS A 16 5.12 -5.73 -13.26
CA HIS A 16 5.21 -6.09 -11.85
C HIS A 16 4.37 -7.31 -11.48
N THR A 17 3.58 -7.87 -12.41
CA THR A 17 2.72 -9.03 -12.13
C THR A 17 3.52 -10.29 -11.80
N HIS A 18 4.77 -10.40 -12.26
CA HIS A 18 5.68 -11.49 -11.87
C HIS A 18 6.44 -11.22 -10.56
N PHE A 19 6.20 -10.09 -9.87
CA PHE A 19 6.87 -9.78 -8.61
C PHE A 19 6.51 -10.79 -7.52
N GLU A 20 5.26 -11.26 -7.51
CA GLU A 20 4.83 -12.35 -6.63
C GLU A 20 5.65 -13.62 -6.88
N GLU A 21 5.68 -14.08 -8.13
CA GLU A 21 6.35 -15.33 -8.52
C GLU A 21 7.88 -15.26 -8.41
N ARG A 22 8.48 -14.09 -8.65
CA ARG A 22 9.95 -13.94 -8.73
C ARG A 22 10.60 -13.43 -7.46
N VAL A 23 9.85 -12.78 -6.57
CA VAL A 23 10.39 -12.13 -5.37
C VAL A 23 9.69 -12.61 -4.12
N ILE A 24 8.36 -12.53 -4.07
CA ILE A 24 7.60 -12.80 -2.83
C ILE A 24 7.62 -14.30 -2.50
N VAL A 25 7.21 -15.16 -3.44
CA VAL A 25 7.13 -16.61 -3.24
C VAL A 25 8.51 -17.22 -2.97
N PRO A 26 9.58 -16.89 -3.73
CA PRO A 26 10.92 -17.40 -3.41
C PRO A 26 11.47 -16.90 -2.07
N ALA A 27 11.00 -15.75 -1.57
CA ALA A 27 11.39 -15.22 -0.27
C ALA A 27 10.62 -15.82 0.91
N GLY A 28 9.56 -16.61 0.67
CA GLY A 28 8.77 -17.25 1.72
C GLY A 28 8.00 -16.27 2.61
N VAL A 29 7.52 -15.17 2.03
CA VAL A 29 6.79 -14.10 2.74
C VAL A 29 5.40 -13.82 2.17
N GLU A 30 4.90 -14.70 1.30
CA GLU A 30 3.59 -14.61 0.65
C GLU A 30 2.45 -14.47 1.66
N ASP A 31 2.53 -15.14 2.82
CA ASP A 31 1.50 -15.06 3.87
C ASP A 31 1.41 -13.67 4.53
N LYS A 32 2.42 -12.81 4.29
CA LYS A 32 2.52 -11.45 4.85
C LYS A 32 2.17 -10.38 3.82
N ILE A 33 2.03 -10.71 2.55
CA ILE A 33 1.87 -9.71 1.48
C ILE A 33 0.59 -9.98 0.70
N THR A 34 -0.28 -8.99 0.65
CA THR A 34 -1.51 -9.02 -0.14
C THR A 34 -1.35 -8.05 -1.30
N VAL A 35 -1.33 -8.56 -2.52
CA VAL A 35 -1.17 -7.73 -3.71
C VAL A 35 -2.55 -7.42 -4.31
N HIS A 36 -2.79 -6.15 -4.60
CA HIS A 36 -4.01 -5.68 -5.25
C HIS A 36 -3.65 -5.15 -6.65
N LEU A 37 -3.94 -5.94 -7.68
CA LEU A 37 -3.73 -5.59 -9.09
C LEU A 37 -4.82 -4.63 -9.61
N GLN A 38 -4.88 -3.43 -9.05
CA GLN A 38 -5.80 -2.36 -9.44
C GLN A 38 -5.22 -0.98 -9.09
N MET A 39 -5.93 0.09 -9.45
CA MET A 39 -5.51 1.45 -9.08
C MET A 39 -5.40 1.60 -7.56
N CYS A 40 -4.26 2.09 -7.06
CA CYS A 40 -4.03 2.19 -5.61
C CYS A 40 -5.10 3.02 -4.91
N ILE A 41 -5.54 4.13 -5.51
CA ILE A 41 -6.61 4.97 -4.95
C ILE A 41 -7.88 4.15 -4.69
N LYS A 42 -8.27 3.28 -5.63
CA LYS A 42 -9.45 2.44 -5.50
C LYS A 42 -9.28 1.43 -4.37
N THR A 43 -8.10 0.83 -4.23
CA THR A 43 -7.80 -0.06 -3.09
C THR A 43 -7.87 0.68 -1.76
N LEU A 44 -7.30 1.90 -1.67
CA LEU A 44 -7.37 2.69 -0.44
C LEU A 44 -8.83 3.04 -0.09
N ASP A 45 -9.64 3.42 -1.08
CA ASP A 45 -11.07 3.66 -0.90
C ASP A 45 -11.82 2.41 -0.40
N GLU A 46 -11.55 1.25 -0.98
CA GLU A 46 -12.15 -0.03 -0.56
C GLU A 46 -11.76 -0.40 0.87
N LEU A 47 -10.50 -0.18 1.27
CA LEU A 47 -10.03 -0.42 2.64
C LEU A 47 -10.70 0.53 3.65
N ILE A 48 -10.81 1.82 3.33
CA ILE A 48 -11.53 2.79 4.18
C ILE A 48 -12.99 2.38 4.31
N ALA A 49 -13.66 2.04 3.20
CA ALA A 49 -15.05 1.61 3.20
C ALA A 49 -15.27 0.29 3.95
N ALA A 50 -14.26 -0.59 4.01
CA ALA A 50 -14.28 -1.81 4.80
C ALA A 50 -14.10 -1.58 6.32
N GLY A 51 -13.92 -0.34 6.76
CA GLY A 51 -13.77 0.00 8.18
C GLY A 51 -12.34 -0.14 8.70
N GLU A 52 -11.33 -0.19 7.82
CA GLU A 52 -9.92 -0.28 8.19
C GLU A 52 -9.30 1.09 8.57
N ALA A 53 -10.13 2.08 8.91
CA ALA A 53 -9.65 3.37 9.37
C ALA A 53 -8.86 3.22 10.68
N GLY A 54 -7.68 3.82 10.74
CA GLY A 54 -6.80 3.77 11.90
C GLY A 54 -6.28 2.38 12.28
N THR A 55 -6.20 1.42 11.35
CA THR A 55 -5.75 0.05 11.64
C THR A 55 -4.31 -0.25 11.19
N TYR A 56 -3.70 0.63 10.40
CA TYR A 56 -2.35 0.42 9.87
C TYR A 56 -1.27 1.11 10.71
N ASP A 57 -0.14 0.42 10.91
CA ASP A 57 1.00 0.92 11.67
C ASP A 57 1.90 1.84 10.84
N PHE A 58 2.04 1.52 9.55
CA PHE A 58 2.98 2.17 8.66
C PHE A 58 2.44 2.23 7.23
N VAL A 59 2.74 3.32 6.52
CA VAL A 59 2.41 3.52 5.11
C VAL A 59 3.63 4.04 4.37
N PHE A 60 4.00 3.38 3.27
CA PHE A 60 5.04 3.84 2.35
C PHE A 60 4.44 4.17 0.98
N ILE A 61 4.65 5.40 0.53
CA ILE A 61 4.16 5.94 -0.73
C ILE A 61 5.35 6.13 -1.68
N ASP A 62 5.42 5.26 -2.67
CA ASP A 62 6.32 5.34 -3.83
C ASP A 62 5.49 5.01 -5.07
N ALA A 63 4.91 6.05 -5.66
CA ALA A 63 3.92 5.94 -6.73
C ALA A 63 4.01 7.15 -7.68
N ASP A 64 2.99 7.36 -8.52
CA ASP A 64 2.97 8.54 -9.39
C ASP A 64 2.76 9.84 -8.59
N LYS A 65 3.69 10.79 -8.76
CA LYS A 65 3.75 12.04 -7.97
C LYS A 65 2.49 12.89 -8.06
N ARG A 66 1.72 12.79 -9.16
CA ARG A 66 0.48 13.56 -9.37
C ARG A 66 -0.62 13.20 -8.37
N ASN A 67 -0.59 11.99 -7.82
CA ASN A 67 -1.59 11.52 -6.86
C ASN A 67 -1.07 11.52 -5.41
N TYR A 68 0.11 12.07 -5.11
CA TYR A 68 0.70 12.03 -3.77
C TYR A 68 -0.22 12.62 -2.70
N ASP A 69 -0.84 13.78 -2.94
CA ASP A 69 -1.78 14.38 -2.01
C ASP A 69 -2.96 13.42 -1.71
N ARG A 70 -3.48 12.76 -2.75
CA ARG A 70 -4.59 11.82 -2.61
C ARG A 70 -4.18 10.55 -1.86
N TYR A 71 -2.96 10.07 -2.09
CA TYR A 71 -2.40 8.95 -1.32
C TYR A 71 -2.20 9.34 0.13
N TYR A 72 -1.66 10.52 0.39
CA TYR A 72 -1.40 11.03 1.73
C TYR A 72 -2.69 11.16 2.55
N GLU A 73 -3.71 11.83 2.02
CA GLU A 73 -5.00 12.01 2.72
C GLU A 73 -5.65 10.67 3.07
N LYS A 74 -5.71 9.73 2.12
CA LYS A 74 -6.28 8.40 2.36
C LYS A 74 -5.43 7.57 3.34
N SER A 75 -4.10 7.73 3.27
CA SER A 75 -3.19 7.07 4.20
C SER A 75 -3.36 7.61 5.62
N LEU A 76 -3.68 8.89 5.77
CA LEU A 76 -3.95 9.52 7.07
C LEU A 76 -5.22 8.95 7.72
N GLU A 77 -6.24 8.62 6.93
CA GLU A 77 -7.44 7.94 7.44
C GLU A 77 -7.16 6.50 7.89
N LEU A 78 -6.30 5.79 7.17
CA LEU A 78 -5.99 4.38 7.39
C LEU A 78 -4.94 4.15 8.50
N VAL A 79 -4.00 5.09 8.68
CA VAL A 79 -2.94 4.96 9.66
C VAL A 79 -3.47 5.22 11.07
N ARG A 80 -3.09 4.39 12.03
CA ARG A 80 -3.46 4.60 13.43
C ARG A 80 -2.78 5.85 14.00
N GLN A 81 -3.33 6.35 15.11
CA GLN A 81 -2.63 7.37 15.88
C GLN A 81 -1.23 6.89 16.30
N GLY A 82 -0.21 7.71 16.03
CA GLY A 82 1.19 7.39 16.27
C GLY A 82 1.80 6.40 15.27
N GLY A 83 1.11 6.06 14.18
CA GLY A 83 1.69 5.37 13.03
C GLY A 83 2.51 6.32 12.14
N ILE A 84 3.18 5.76 11.15
CA ILE A 84 4.16 6.49 10.32
C ILE A 84 3.74 6.45 8.86
N ILE A 85 3.81 7.60 8.18
CA ILE A 85 3.73 7.70 6.73
C ILE A 85 5.09 8.14 6.20
N ALA A 86 5.67 7.36 5.30
CA ALA A 86 6.91 7.65 4.60
C ALA A 86 6.62 7.82 3.11
N ILE A 87 7.18 8.86 2.50
CA ILE A 87 6.96 9.22 1.09
C ILE A 87 8.32 9.33 0.41
N ASP A 88 8.55 8.62 -0.69
CA ASP A 88 9.82 8.65 -1.40
C ASP A 88 9.88 9.80 -2.43
N ASN A 89 11.11 10.18 -2.81
CA ASN A 89 11.44 11.14 -3.88
C ASN A 89 10.77 12.52 -3.75
N VAL A 90 10.80 13.08 -2.54
CA VAL A 90 10.26 14.41 -2.19
C VAL A 90 11.19 15.59 -2.52
N LEU A 91 12.40 15.33 -3.04
CA LEU A 91 13.41 16.33 -3.44
C LEU A 91 13.60 16.39 -4.96
#